data_AF-A0A1J5DDB5-F1
#
_entry.id   AF-A0A1J5DDB5-F1
#
_cell.length_a   1.000
_cell.length_b   1.000
_cell.length_c   1.000
_cell.angle_alpha   90.00
_cell.angle_beta   90.00
_cell.angle_gamma   90.00
#
_symmetry.space_group_name_H-M   'P 1'
#
loop_
_entity.id
_entity.type
_entity.pdbx_description
1 polymer ?
#
loop_
_entity_poly.entity_id
_entity_poly.type
_entity_poly.pdbx_seq_one_letter_code
_entity_poly.pdbx_strand_id
1 'polypeptide(L)'
;MSYTVHIERRDETGALLPLDLEAWKAAVNEAEGVRLATSTQLRARARGAEVSLSFRDGDAELYFPEAEEWHLVFMWSTNGTVMFNPGRGFTDSHSYARHTAVILAKKLGAELVGDDGERYTL
;
A
#
# COMPACT_ATOMS: atom_id res chain seq x y z
N MET A 1 -8.65 -15.95 7.50
CA MET A 1 -9.16 -14.66 7.00
C MET A 1 -7.96 -13.74 6.96
N SER A 2 -7.56 -13.27 5.78
CA SER A 2 -6.47 -12.31 5.65
C SER A 2 -7.06 -10.92 5.84
N TYR A 3 -6.77 -10.31 6.98
CA TYR A 3 -7.12 -8.93 7.27
C TYR A 3 -6.43 -7.99 6.27
N THR A 4 -7.19 -7.07 5.68
CA THR A 4 -6.74 -6.13 4.65
C THR A 4 -7.00 -4.69 5.09
N VAL A 5 -6.09 -3.80 4.70
CA VAL A 5 -6.21 -2.36 4.93
C VAL A 5 -6.26 -1.65 3.59
N HIS A 6 -7.10 -0.63 3.52
CA HIS A 6 -7.42 0.15 2.34
C HIS A 6 -7.04 1.62 2.54
N ILE A 7 -6.50 2.24 1.50
CA ILE A 7 -6.38 3.69 1.40
C ILE A 7 -7.58 4.18 0.59
N GLU A 8 -8.50 4.84 1.28
CA GLU A 8 -9.78 5.26 0.74
C GLU A 8 -9.94 6.77 0.85
N ARG A 9 -10.37 7.42 -0.23
CA ARG A 9 -10.78 8.81 -0.20
C ARG A 9 -12.30 8.89 -0.17
N ARG A 10 -12.86 9.80 0.63
CA ARG A 10 -14.31 10.02 0.73
C ARG A 10 -14.66 11.46 0.38
N ASP A 11 -15.83 11.64 -0.20
CA ASP A 11 -16.40 12.97 -0.43
C ASP A 11 -17.18 13.49 0.80
N GLU A 12 -17.74 14.69 0.70
CA GLU A 12 -18.54 15.33 1.75
C GLU A 12 -19.82 14.55 2.10
N THR A 13 -20.27 13.66 1.20
CA THR A 13 -21.45 12.80 1.41
C THR A 13 -21.07 11.46 2.07
N GLY A 14 -19.77 11.20 2.24
CA GLY A 14 -19.23 9.94 2.78
C GLY A 14 -19.06 8.84 1.74
N ALA A 15 -19.32 9.12 0.45
CA ALA A 15 -19.16 8.18 -0.64
C ALA A 15 -17.68 7.98 -0.99
N LEU A 16 -17.32 6.75 -1.38
CA LEU A 16 -15.96 6.44 -1.81
C LEU A 16 -15.64 7.12 -3.13
N LEU A 17 -14.60 7.94 -3.12
CA LEU A 17 -14.06 8.62 -4.29
C LEU A 17 -12.79 7.89 -4.75
N PRO A 18 -12.74 7.40 -5.99
CA PRO A 18 -11.56 6.71 -6.51
C PRO A 18 -10.34 7.65 -6.45
N LEU A 19 -9.21 7.10 -6.05
CA LEU A 19 -7.90 7.75 -6.14
C LEU A 19 -7.50 7.84 -7.61
N ASP A 20 -6.88 8.97 -7.97
CA ASP A 20 -6.26 9.13 -9.27
C ASP A 20 -4.89 8.41 -9.29
N LEU A 21 -4.62 7.67 -10.37
CA LEU A 21 -3.40 6.87 -10.47
C LEU A 21 -2.15 7.75 -10.53
N GLU A 22 -2.20 8.89 -11.23
CA GLU A 22 -1.06 9.79 -11.34
C GLU A 22 -0.79 10.50 -10.01
N ALA A 23 -1.85 10.91 -9.30
CA ALA A 23 -1.73 11.42 -7.93
C ALA A 23 -1.11 10.38 -6.98
N TRP A 24 -1.52 9.11 -7.08
CA TRP A 24 -0.93 8.01 -6.32
C TRP A 24 0.56 7.83 -6.62
N LYS A 25 0.94 7.77 -7.90
CA LYS A 25 2.34 7.65 -8.32
C LYS A 25 3.19 8.82 -7.82
N ALA A 26 2.66 10.04 -7.87
CA ALA A 26 3.33 11.22 -7.33
C ALA A 26 3.54 11.09 -5.81
N ALA A 27 2.51 10.69 -5.07
CA ALA A 27 2.60 10.49 -3.62
C ALA A 27 3.63 9.41 -3.24
N VAL A 28 3.69 8.31 -4.00
CA VAL A 28 4.68 7.25 -3.82
C VAL A 28 6.10 7.75 -4.09
N ASN A 29 6.32 8.50 -5.17
CA ASN A 29 7.65 9.03 -5.52
C ASN A 29 8.17 10.08 -4.52
N GLU A 30 7.26 10.78 -3.83
CA GLU A 30 7.62 11.75 -2.78
C GLU A 30 7.78 11.12 -1.39
N ALA A 31 7.32 9.88 -1.18
CA ALA A 31 7.37 9.22 0.11
C ALA A 31 8.68 8.46 0.29
N GLU A 32 9.38 8.72 1.40
CA GLU A 32 10.58 7.96 1.74
C GLU A 32 10.24 6.51 2.08
N GLY A 33 11.07 5.59 1.61
CA GLY A 33 10.92 4.15 1.83
C GLY A 33 9.80 3.49 1.03
N VAL A 34 9.21 4.19 0.05
CA VAL A 34 8.25 3.62 -0.90
C VAL A 34 8.75 3.84 -2.31
N ARG A 35 8.45 2.90 -3.21
CA ARG A 35 8.69 3.08 -4.65
C ARG A 35 7.64 2.35 -5.46
N LEU A 36 7.41 2.81 -6.68
CA LEU A 36 6.57 2.07 -7.63
C LEU A 36 7.24 0.76 -8.01
N ALA A 37 6.46 -0.31 -8.08
CA ALA A 37 6.91 -1.62 -8.50
C ALA A 37 7.28 -1.58 -9.99
N THR A 38 8.57 -1.49 -10.28
CA THR A 38 9.07 -1.41 -11.67
C THR A 38 9.41 -2.80 -12.20
N SER A 39 8.42 -3.39 -12.89
CA SER A 39 8.50 -4.56 -13.80
C SER A 39 8.69 -5.98 -13.21
N THR A 40 7.66 -6.80 -13.46
CA THR A 40 7.54 -8.21 -13.91
C THR A 40 8.48 -9.33 -13.42
N GLN A 41 9.51 -9.07 -12.62
CA GLN A 41 10.45 -10.12 -12.18
C GLN A 41 10.90 -9.92 -10.74
N LEU A 42 9.97 -9.96 -9.77
CA LEU A 42 10.37 -10.62 -8.52
C LEU A 42 10.55 -12.10 -8.85
N ARG A 43 11.76 -12.48 -9.24
CA ARG A 43 12.23 -13.86 -9.09
C ARG A 43 12.34 -14.14 -7.59
N ALA A 44 11.21 -14.30 -6.91
CA ALA A 44 11.22 -14.97 -5.62
C ALA A 44 11.64 -16.41 -5.91
N ARG A 45 12.93 -16.71 -5.74
CA ARG A 45 13.48 -18.07 -5.82
C ARG A 45 13.03 -18.86 -4.58
N ALA A 46 11.73 -18.92 -4.34
CA ALA A 46 11.13 -19.76 -3.33
C ALA A 46 10.92 -21.16 -3.94
N ARG A 47 11.93 -22.02 -3.80
CA ARG A 47 11.79 -23.49 -3.91
C ARG A 47 11.09 -24.00 -5.17
N GLY A 48 11.59 -23.65 -6.35
CA GLY A 48 11.32 -24.41 -7.58
C GLY A 48 9.97 -24.16 -8.26
N ALA A 49 9.18 -23.18 -7.82
CA ALA A 49 8.01 -22.70 -8.55
C ALA A 49 8.22 -21.25 -8.99
N GLU A 50 8.14 -21.01 -10.30
CA GLU A 50 8.14 -19.66 -10.87
C GLU A 50 6.74 -19.07 -10.67
N VAL A 51 6.59 -18.19 -9.69
CA VAL A 51 5.33 -17.42 -9.51
C VAL A 51 5.53 -16.08 -10.20
N SER A 52 4.90 -15.92 -11.37
CA SER A 52 4.84 -14.62 -12.05
C SER A 52 3.77 -13.77 -11.38
N LEU A 53 4.18 -12.72 -10.67
CA LEU A 53 3.28 -11.66 -10.24
C LEU A 53 3.25 -10.60 -11.34
N SER A 54 2.11 -10.48 -12.03
CA SER A 54 1.87 -9.36 -12.93
C SER A 54 1.56 -8.12 -12.09
N PHE A 55 2.56 -7.27 -11.89
CA PHE A 55 2.38 -6.00 -11.20
C PHE A 55 1.49 -5.06 -12.02
N ARG A 56 0.64 -4.32 -11.33
CA ARG A 56 -0.14 -3.23 -11.91
C ARG A 56 0.69 -1.95 -11.88
N ASP A 57 0.37 -1.03 -12.78
CA ASP A 57 1.08 0.25 -12.93
C ASP A 57 1.06 1.14 -11.66
N GLY A 58 0.15 0.86 -10.72
CA GLY A 58 0.09 1.53 -9.43
C GLY A 58 0.59 0.69 -8.24
N ASP A 59 1.06 -0.53 -8.46
CA ASP A 59 1.60 -1.33 -7.35
C ASP A 59 2.86 -0.66 -6.78
N ALA A 60 3.00 -0.66 -5.45
CA ALA A 60 4.13 -0.04 -4.77
C ALA A 60 4.75 -0.95 -3.72
N GLU A 61 6.08 -0.88 -3.65
CA GLU A 61 6.91 -1.59 -2.71
C GLU A 61 7.26 -0.70 -1.53
N LEU A 62 7.29 -1.29 -0.35
CA LEU A 62 7.77 -0.68 0.89
C LEU A 62 9.14 -1.27 1.23
N TYR A 63 10.08 -0.42 1.61
CA TYR A 63 11.37 -0.82 2.14
C TYR A 63 11.24 -1.23 3.61
N PHE A 64 11.78 -2.39 3.97
CA PHE A 64 11.82 -2.89 5.34
C PHE A 64 13.27 -2.82 5.85
N PRO A 65 13.62 -1.81 6.67
CA PRO A 65 15.00 -1.61 7.12
C PRO A 65 15.58 -2.79 7.90
N GLU A 66 14.74 -3.54 8.62
CA GLU A 66 15.18 -4.72 9.40
C GLU A 66 15.70 -5.86 8.52
N ALA A 67 15.18 -5.98 7.29
CA ALA A 67 15.58 -7.00 6.33
C ALA A 67 16.45 -6.45 5.20
N GLU A 68 16.63 -5.12 5.12
CA GLU A 68 17.19 -4.40 3.98
C GLU A 68 16.54 -4.75 2.63
N GLU A 69 15.26 -5.12 2.64
CA GLU A 69 14.54 -5.64 1.47
C GLU A 69 13.34 -4.75 1.08
N TRP A 70 13.03 -4.77 -0.22
CA TRP A 70 11.81 -4.18 -0.76
C TRP A 70 10.75 -5.26 -0.90
N HIS A 71 9.57 -5.04 -0.33
CA HIS A 71 8.44 -5.94 -0.48
C HIS A 71 7.28 -5.24 -1.17
N LEU A 72 6.65 -5.94 -2.10
CA LEU A 72 5.36 -5.53 -2.64
C LEU A 72 4.33 -5.52 -1.49
N VAL A 73 3.85 -4.34 -1.13
CA VAL A 73 2.89 -4.15 -0.03
C VAL A 73 1.62 -3.55 -0.58
N PHE A 74 1.72 -2.41 -1.26
CA PHE A 74 0.57 -1.64 -1.73
C PHE A 74 0.14 -2.16 -3.11
N MET A 75 -1.05 -2.74 -3.16
CA MET A 75 -1.65 -3.23 -4.40
C MET A 75 -2.67 -2.21 -4.90
N TRP A 76 -2.47 -1.73 -6.12
CA TRP A 76 -3.40 -0.83 -6.79
C TRP A 76 -4.58 -1.60 -7.37
N SER A 77 -5.78 -1.15 -7.10
CA SER A 77 -7.00 -1.70 -7.69
C SER A 77 -7.52 -0.82 -8.82
N THR A 78 -8.10 -1.46 -9.85
CA THR A 78 -8.64 -0.76 -11.03
C THR A 78 -9.81 0.17 -10.71
N ASN A 79 -10.40 0.07 -9.52
CA ASN A 79 -11.42 0.99 -9.00
C ASN A 79 -10.83 2.23 -8.30
N GLY A 80 -9.51 2.46 -8.34
CA GLY A 80 -8.88 3.61 -7.69
C GLY A 80 -8.78 3.46 -6.17
N THR A 81 -8.56 2.25 -5.68
CA THR A 81 -8.30 1.97 -4.25
C THR A 81 -6.95 1.31 -4.12
N VAL A 82 -6.22 1.60 -3.04
CA VAL A 82 -5.01 0.86 -2.69
C VAL A 82 -5.31 -0.05 -1.53
N MET A 83 -4.96 -1.32 -1.66
CA MET A 83 -5.14 -2.33 -0.62
C MET A 83 -3.81 -2.99 -0.28
N PHE A 84 -3.62 -3.36 0.97
CA PHE A 84 -2.44 -4.11 1.38
C PHE A 84 -2.74 -5.00 2.56
N ASN A 85 -1.95 -6.06 2.69
CA ASN A 85 -1.94 -6.87 3.90
C ASN A 85 -0.96 -6.21 4.89
N PRO A 86 -1.45 -5.71 6.03
CA PRO A 86 -0.62 -5.02 7.02
C PRO A 86 0.44 -5.92 7.68
N GLY A 87 0.31 -7.25 7.59
CA GLY A 87 1.23 -8.19 8.23
C GLY A 87 1.16 -8.16 9.76
N ARG A 88 2.09 -8.86 10.41
CA ARG A 88 2.22 -8.84 11.87
C ARG A 88 2.91 -7.54 12.31
N GLY A 89 2.36 -6.89 13.34
CA GLY A 89 2.96 -5.70 13.93
C GLY A 89 2.41 -4.36 13.42
N PHE A 90 1.51 -4.34 12.43
CA PHE A 90 0.91 -3.09 11.93
C PHE A 90 0.09 -2.30 12.95
N THR A 91 -0.51 -3.00 13.90
CA THR A 91 -1.24 -2.36 15.00
C THR A 91 -0.32 -1.65 15.98
N ASP A 92 1.00 -1.93 15.94
CA ASP A 92 2.00 -1.16 16.69
C ASP A 92 2.04 0.27 16.15
N SER A 93 1.97 1.25 17.05
CA SER A 93 2.11 2.66 16.73
C SER A 93 3.48 3.01 16.16
N HIS A 94 4.49 2.14 16.29
CA HIS A 94 5.83 2.31 15.71
C HIS A 94 6.04 1.53 14.42
N SER A 95 4.99 0.88 13.89
CA SER A 95 5.09 0.13 12.64
C SER A 95 5.47 1.06 11.49
N TYR A 96 6.63 0.84 10.89
CA TYR A 96 7.09 1.59 9.72
C TYR A 96 6.05 1.54 8.59
N ALA A 97 5.47 0.37 8.34
CA ALA A 97 4.42 0.19 7.35
C ALA A 97 3.17 1.04 7.64
N ARG A 98 2.73 1.13 8.90
CA ARG A 98 1.62 1.99 9.31
C ARG A 98 1.96 3.46 9.12
N HIS A 99 3.12 3.91 9.59
CA HIS A 99 3.57 5.30 9.43
C HIS A 99 3.56 5.73 7.97
N THR A 100 4.19 4.93 7.11
CA THR A 100 4.25 5.19 5.68
C THR A 100 2.86 5.18 5.04
N ALA A 101 2.01 4.20 5.35
CA ALA A 101 0.65 4.13 4.82
C ALA A 101 -0.19 5.37 5.22
N VAL A 102 -0.07 5.85 6.46
CA VAL A 102 -0.75 7.06 6.91
C VAL A 102 -0.22 8.31 6.20
N ILE A 103 1.10 8.41 5.97
CA ILE A 103 1.70 9.52 5.22
C ILE A 103 1.18 9.56 3.77
N LEU A 104 1.13 8.40 3.11
CA LEU A 104 0.58 8.27 1.76
C LEU A 104 -0.90 8.66 1.72
N ALA A 105 -1.70 8.15 2.65
CA ALA A 105 -3.12 8.50 2.76
C ALA A 105 -3.31 10.02 2.92
N LYS A 106 -2.56 10.66 3.83
CA LYS A 106 -2.60 12.11 4.05
C LYS A 106 -2.25 12.92 2.80
N LYS A 107 -1.21 12.53 2.05
CA LYS A 107 -0.81 13.20 0.80
C LYS A 107 -1.95 13.19 -0.24
N LEU A 108 -2.81 12.19 -0.21
CA LEU A 108 -3.90 12.01 -1.16
C LEU A 108 -5.24 12.58 -0.67
N GLY A 109 -5.27 13.17 0.52
CA GLY A 109 -6.53 13.54 1.19
C GLY A 109 -7.41 12.32 1.46
N ALA A 110 -6.79 11.17 1.69
CA ALA A 110 -7.42 9.88 1.94
C ALA A 110 -7.25 9.46 3.41
N GLU A 111 -8.00 8.44 3.80
CA GLU A 111 -7.94 7.81 5.11
C GLU A 111 -7.43 6.36 4.98
N LEU A 112 -6.85 5.85 6.06
CA LEU A 112 -6.41 4.47 6.16
C LEU A 112 -7.48 3.68 6.93
N VAL A 113 -8.17 2.77 6.26
CA VAL A 113 -9.36 2.06 6.75
C VAL A 113 -9.11 0.56 6.68
N GLY A 114 -9.31 -0.15 7.79
CA GLY A 114 -9.25 -1.61 7.78
C GLY A 114 -10.60 -2.27 7.49
N ASP A 115 -10.58 -3.59 7.26
CA ASP A 115 -11.77 -4.35 6.85
C ASP A 115 -12.98 -4.22 7.80
N ASP A 116 -12.76 -4.02 9.10
CA ASP A 116 -13.86 -3.84 10.08
C ASP A 116 -14.27 -2.35 10.26
N GLY A 117 -13.73 -1.45 9.43
CA GLY A 117 -14.04 -0.01 9.41
C GLY A 117 -13.21 0.86 10.36
N GLU A 118 -12.26 0.28 11.07
CA GLU A 118 -11.29 0.98 11.91
C GLU A 118 -10.42 1.93 11.10
N ARG A 119 -10.13 3.09 11.69
CA ARG A 119 -9.31 4.12 11.08
C ARG A 119 -7.97 4.20 11.77
N TYR A 120 -6.92 4.24 10.97
CA TYR A 120 -5.55 4.34 11.46
C TYR A 120 -5.01 5.76 11.23
N THR A 121 -4.60 6.39 12.32
CA THR A 121 -3.88 7.67 12.29
C THR A 121 -2.46 7.50 12.83
N LEU A 122 -1.62 8.54 12.68
CA LEU A 122 -0.39 8.67 13.46
C LEU A 122 -0.72 8.94 14.93
#